data_AF-A0A946GSP5-F1
#
_entry.id   AF-A0A946GSP5-F1
#
_cell.length_a   1.000
_cell.length_b   1.000
_cell.length_c   1.000
_cell.angle_alpha   90.00
_cell.angle_beta   90.00
_cell.angle_gamma   90.00
#
_symmetry.space_group_name_H-M   'P 1'
#
loop_
_entity.id
_entity.type
_entity.pdbx_description
1 polymer ?
#
loop_
_entity_poly.entity_id
_entity_poly.type
_entity_poly.pdbx_seq_one_letter_code
_entity_poly.pdbx_strand_id
1 'polypeptide(L)'
;MSSESSYSINDLDVFPEEFIHFITGNLGLRKLISQQHGELFNADYWKSVQQERLNHRYHYIFPYSRDSRFERIFNSAAKCP
;
A
#
# COMPACT_ATOMS: atom_id res chain seq x y z
N MET A 1 -4.67 28.84 13.53
CA MET A 1 -3.53 27.89 13.49
C MET A 1 -2.93 28.02 12.10
N SER A 2 -1.61 28.24 12.00
CA SER A 2 -0.92 28.73 10.79
C SER A 2 -1.33 27.96 9.53
N SER A 3 -1.92 28.65 8.56
CA SER A 3 -2.39 28.08 7.29
C SER A 3 -1.29 27.94 6.24
N GLU A 4 -0.07 28.34 6.57
CA GLU A 4 1.07 28.28 5.64
C GLU A 4 2.18 27.41 6.25
N SER A 5 2.53 26.36 5.50
CA SER A 5 3.73 25.55 5.73
C SER A 5 4.97 26.36 5.39
N SER A 6 5.97 26.39 6.27
CA SER A 6 7.24 27.12 6.05
C SER A 6 8.18 26.45 5.05
N TYR A 7 7.69 25.51 4.25
CA TYR A 7 8.46 24.75 3.26
C TYR A 7 7.86 24.96 1.87
N SER A 8 8.74 25.06 0.87
CA SER A 8 8.35 25.15 -0.53
C SER A 8 7.74 23.82 -0.99
N ILE A 9 6.53 23.87 -1.54
CA ILE A 9 5.83 22.72 -2.13
C ILE A 9 5.87 22.89 -3.65
N ASN A 10 6.22 21.83 -4.37
CA ASN A 10 6.20 21.79 -5.83
C ASN A 10 4.96 21.07 -6.37
N ASP A 11 4.60 21.32 -7.62
CA ASP A 11 3.37 20.81 -8.26
C ASP A 11 3.27 19.26 -8.28
N LEU A 12 4.41 18.57 -8.17
CA LEU A 12 4.50 17.11 -8.21
C LEU A 12 4.81 16.47 -6.85
N ASP A 13 4.85 17.25 -5.77
CA ASP A 13 5.07 16.72 -4.43
C ASP A 13 3.83 15.94 -3.96
N VAL A 14 4.06 14.75 -3.41
CA VAL A 14 3.00 13.85 -2.94
C VAL A 14 3.20 13.58 -1.46
N PHE A 15 2.11 13.72 -0.68
CA PHE A 15 2.08 13.50 0.77
C PHE A 15 1.15 12.33 1.10
N PRO A 16 1.65 11.09 1.18
CA PRO A 16 0.82 9.90 1.38
C PRO A 16 0.03 9.91 2.69
N GLU A 17 0.51 10.61 3.70
CA GLU A 17 -0.13 10.80 5.00
C GLU A 17 -1.52 11.45 4.87
N GLU A 18 -1.73 12.25 3.82
CA GLU A 18 -3.00 12.93 3.56
C GLU A 18 -4.05 12.02 2.91
N PHE A 19 -3.64 10.89 2.32
CA PHE A 19 -4.55 10.02 1.55
C PHE A 19 -5.73 9.51 2.36
N ILE A 20 -5.56 9.26 3.66
CA ILE A 20 -6.65 8.78 4.53
C ILE A 20 -7.83 9.76 4.57
N HIS A 21 -7.57 11.06 4.41
CA HIS A 21 -8.60 12.09 4.37
C HIS A 21 -9.39 12.06 3.06
N PHE A 22 -8.72 11.71 1.95
CA PHE A 22 -9.30 11.71 0.60
C PHE A 22 -9.95 10.39 0.19
N ILE A 23 -9.48 9.24 0.69
CA ILE A 23 -9.97 7.92 0.27
C ILE A 23 -11.43 7.69 0.73
N THR A 24 -11.77 8.07 1.97
CA THR A 24 -13.13 7.86 2.48
C THR A 24 -13.44 8.76 3.67
N GLY A 25 -14.68 9.23 3.77
CA GLY A 25 -15.21 9.92 4.95
C GLY A 25 -15.70 8.97 6.06
N ASN A 26 -15.84 7.67 5.78
CA ASN A 26 -16.38 6.70 6.73
C ASN A 26 -15.31 6.23 7.72
N LEU A 27 -15.52 6.47 9.02
CA LEU A 27 -14.58 6.10 10.09
C LEU A 27 -14.29 4.59 10.18
N GLY A 28 -15.28 3.74 9.90
CA GLY A 28 -15.12 2.29 9.91
C GLY A 28 -14.19 1.82 8.79
N LEU A 29 -14.37 2.34 7.58
CA LEU A 29 -13.50 2.05 6.44
C LEU A 29 -12.09 2.61 6.65
N ARG A 30 -11.95 3.81 7.24
CA ARG A 30 -10.63 4.35 7.60
C ARG A 30 -9.86 3.39 8.49
N LYS A 31 -10.49 2.89 9.57
CA LYS A 31 -9.86 1.92 10.48
C LYS A 31 -9.44 0.66 9.75
N LEU A 32 -10.31 0.11 8.90
CA LEU A 32 -10.02 -1.12 8.16
C LEU A 32 -8.83 -0.95 7.21
N ILE A 33 -8.79 0.15 6.44
CA ILE A 33 -7.71 0.44 5.49
C ILE A 33 -6.40 0.67 6.24
N SER A 34 -6.40 1.45 7.32
CA SER A 34 -5.18 1.65 8.13
C SER A 34 -4.66 0.35 8.76
N GLN A 35 -5.55 -0.59 9.09
CA GLN A 35 -5.16 -1.91 9.61
C GLN A 35 -4.57 -2.83 8.54
N GLN A 36 -5.14 -2.83 7.32
CA GLN A 36 -4.72 -3.73 6.26
C GLN A 36 -3.60 -3.17 5.37
N HIS A 37 -3.57 -1.85 5.21
CA HIS A 37 -2.76 -1.12 4.23
C HIS A 37 -2.18 0.17 4.82
N GLY A 38 -1.76 0.13 6.08
CA GLY A 38 -1.17 1.27 6.78
C GLY A 38 0.10 1.80 6.09
N GLU A 39 0.84 0.93 5.41
CA GLU A 39 2.04 1.27 4.63
C GLU A 39 1.77 2.29 3.52
N LEU A 40 0.56 2.35 2.97
CA LEU A 40 0.21 3.28 1.90
C LEU A 40 0.23 4.74 2.35
N PHE A 41 0.14 4.99 3.65
CA PHE A 41 0.18 6.33 4.26
C PHE A 41 1.59 6.74 4.68
N ASN A 42 2.61 5.93 4.39
CA ASN A 42 4.00 6.21 4.73
C ASN A 42 4.80 6.54 3.45
N ALA A 43 5.43 7.72 3.42
CA ALA A 43 6.28 8.13 2.31
C ALA A 43 7.42 7.14 1.99
N ASP A 44 8.01 6.48 2.98
CA ASP A 44 9.14 5.57 2.76
C ASP A 44 8.74 4.30 2.01
N TYR A 45 7.49 3.85 2.17
CA TYR A 45 6.95 2.76 1.35
C TYR A 45 7.00 3.12 -0.14
N TRP A 46 6.51 4.30 -0.51
CA TRP A 46 6.49 4.74 -1.90
C TRP A 46 7.89 4.99 -2.47
N LYS A 47 8.81 5.53 -1.67
CA LYS A 47 10.23 5.62 -2.06
C LYS A 47 10.82 4.24 -2.35
N SER A 48 10.51 3.24 -1.53
CA SER A 48 10.97 1.86 -1.76
C SER A 48 10.41 1.29 -3.07
N VAL A 49 9.13 1.53 -3.38
CA VAL A 49 8.50 1.11 -4.65
C VAL A 49 9.17 1.79 -5.84
N GLN A 50 9.49 3.08 -5.74
CA GLN A 50 10.22 3.80 -6.79
C GLN A 50 11.63 3.22 -7.00
N GLN A 51 12.34 2.89 -5.91
CA GLN A 51 13.66 2.25 -5.98
C GLN A 51 13.60 0.88 -6.65
N GLU A 52 12.62 0.04 -6.28
CA GLU A 52 12.41 -1.27 -6.91
C GLU A 52 12.17 -1.13 -8.43
N ARG A 53 11.37 -0.14 -8.84
CA ARG A 53 11.14 0.18 -10.25
C ARG A 53 12.44 0.57 -10.97
N LEU A 54 13.26 1.43 -10.35
CA LEU A 54 14.57 1.83 -10.91
C LEU A 54 15.54 0.66 -11.00
N ASN A 55 15.44 -0.30 -10.08
CA ASN A 55 16.23 -1.53 -10.08
C ASN A 55 15.69 -2.60 -11.04
N HIS A 56 14.73 -2.26 -11.92
CA HIS A 56 14.08 -3.17 -12.87
C HIS A 56 13.44 -4.41 -12.20
N ARG A 57 13.03 -4.27 -10.92
CA ARG A 57 12.29 -5.31 -10.20
C ARG A 57 10.80 -5.09 -10.41
N TYR A 58 10.18 -5.99 -11.15
CA TYR A 58 8.74 -5.95 -11.41
C TYR A 58 8.02 -6.92 -10.48
N HIS A 59 7.00 -6.42 -9.78
CA HIS A 59 6.15 -7.26 -8.96
C HIS A 59 5.18 -8.07 -9.84
N TYR A 60 5.08 -9.37 -9.57
CA TYR A 60 4.12 -10.24 -10.24
C TYR A 60 2.69 -9.90 -9.80
N ILE A 61 1.86 -9.53 -10.78
CA ILE A 61 0.43 -9.31 -10.59
C ILE A 61 -0.28 -10.61 -10.99
N PHE A 62 -0.97 -11.23 -10.04
CA PHE A 62 -1.73 -12.45 -10.28
C PHE A 62 -3.21 -12.08 -10.49
N PRO A 63 -3.83 -12.45 -11.63
CA PRO A 63 -5.23 -12.08 -11.93
C PRO A 63 -6.26 -12.98 -11.21
N TYR A 64 -5.88 -13.57 -10.07
CA TYR A 64 -6.72 -14.46 -9.27
C TYR A 64 -6.34 -14.38 -7.80
N SER A 65 -7.23 -14.86 -6.92
CA SER A 65 -7.02 -14.83 -5.48
C SER A 65 -5.78 -15.63 -5.06
N ARG A 66 -5.18 -15.29 -3.92
CA ARG A 66 -4.01 -16.03 -3.43
C ARG A 66 -4.33 -17.49 -3.16
N ASP A 67 -5.55 -17.81 -2.74
CA ASP A 67 -5.97 -19.18 -2.39
C ASP A 67 -6.05 -20.11 -3.60
N SER A 68 -6.23 -19.59 -4.81
CA SER A 68 -6.15 -20.36 -6.05
C SER A 68 -4.72 -20.63 -6.53
N ARG A 69 -3.68 -20.16 -5.81
CA ARG A 69 -2.29 -20.47 -6.16
C ARG A 69 -2.01 -21.95 -5.92
N PHE A 70 -1.41 -22.61 -6.90
CA PHE A 70 -1.02 -24.02 -6.81
C PHE A 70 -0.22 -24.33 -5.54
N GLU A 71 0.72 -23.47 -5.16
CA GLU A 71 1.49 -23.60 -3.92
C GLU A 71 0.60 -23.74 -2.68
N ARG A 72 -0.46 -22.91 -2.53
CA ARG A 72 -1.36 -23.01 -1.39
C ARG A 72 -2.25 -24.24 -1.46
N ILE A 73 -2.74 -24.59 -2.65
CA ILE A 73 -3.58 -25.76 -2.87
C ILE A 73 -2.81 -27.03 -2.47
N PHE A 74 -1.61 -27.23 -3.02
CA PHE A 74 -0.82 -28.45 -2.78
C PHE A 74 -0.16 -28.48 -1.39
N ASN A 75 0.29 -27.35 -0.84
CA ASN A 75 0.86 -27.32 0.51
C ASN A 75 -0.20 -27.51 1.61
N SER A 76 -1.46 -27.13 1.34
CA SER A 76 -2.58 -27.45 2.26
C SER A 76 -2.93 -28.94 2.25
N ALA A 77 -2.85 -29.59 1.08
CA ALA A 77 -3.11 -31.02 0.93
C ALA A 77 -2.01 -31.90 1.55
N ALA A 78 -0.75 -31.45 1.52
CA ALA A 78 0.38 -32.13 2.14
C ALA A 78 0.42 -32.05 3.68
N LYS A 79 -0.49 -31.28 4.30
CA LYS A 79 -0.57 -31.06 5.75
C LYS A 79 -1.63 -31.90 6.46
N CYS A 80 -2.28 -32.82 5.75
CA CYS A 80 -3.16 -33.81 6.36
C CYS A 80 -2.32 -34.86 7.12
N PRO A 81 -2.66 -35.21 8.38
CA PRO A 81 -1.99 -36.27 9.14
C PRO A 81 -2.17 -37.65 8.50
#